data_AF-A0A8J6NLK8-F1
#
_entry.id   AF-A0A8J6NLK8-F1
#
_cell.length_a   1.000
_cell.length_b   1.000
_cell.length_c   1.000
_cell.angle_alpha   90.00
_cell.angle_beta   90.00
_cell.angle_gamma   90.00
#
_symmetry.space_group_name_H-M   'P 1'
#
loop_
_entity.id
_entity.type
_entity.pdbx_description
1 polymer ?
#
loop_
_entity_poly.entity_id
_entity_poly.type
_entity_poly.pdbx_seq_one_letter_code
_entity_poly.pdbx_strand_id
1 'polypeptide(L)'
;MMPRWLQILLAAAIGLAAGLYYGWSIAPVEYIEASPGALHIDYRSDYAIMVAEAYKNEGNLDLAARRLGLLGSAPPAEIIQEILEYSEKADYSEEDIEYLEVLMKAIKPWQPSFREISP
;
A
#
# COMPACT_ATOMS: atom_id res chain seq x y z
N MET A 1 5.79 2.22 -60.51
CA MET A 1 6.56 1.31 -59.63
C MET A 1 6.48 1.87 -58.21
N MET A 2 5.85 1.17 -57.28
CA MET A 2 5.81 1.59 -55.87
C MET A 2 7.22 1.44 -55.28
N PRO A 3 7.79 2.45 -54.61
CA PRO A 3 9.13 2.36 -54.10
C PRO A 3 9.17 1.42 -52.88
N ARG A 4 10.22 0.60 -52.77
CA ARG A 4 10.32 -0.50 -51.80
C ARG A 4 10.23 -0.06 -50.34
N TRP A 5 10.64 1.18 -50.03
CA TRP A 5 10.56 1.74 -48.68
C TRP A 5 9.12 2.00 -48.22
N LEU A 6 8.20 2.31 -49.15
CA LEU A 6 6.78 2.49 -48.87
C LEU A 6 6.11 1.17 -48.44
N GLN A 7 6.56 0.05 -49.00
CA GLN A 7 6.07 -1.28 -48.61
C GLN A 7 6.53 -1.65 -47.18
N ILE A 8 7.76 -1.29 -46.82
CA ILE A 8 8.30 -1.49 -45.47
C ILE A 8 7.54 -0.63 -44.45
N LEU A 9 7.29 0.65 -44.77
CA LEU A 9 6.50 1.52 -43.90
C LEU A 9 5.08 1.02 -43.71
N LEU A 10 4.44 0.53 -44.77
CA LEU A 10 3.09 -0.01 -44.67
C LEU A 10 3.05 -1.27 -43.79
N ALA A 11 4.01 -2.18 -43.96
CA ALA A 11 4.12 -3.37 -43.11
C ALA A 11 4.39 -3.01 -41.63
N ALA A 12 5.25 -2.02 -41.38
CA ALA A 12 5.54 -1.53 -40.03
C ALA A 12 4.32 -0.86 -39.38
N ALA A 13 3.59 -0.03 -40.13
CA ALA A 13 2.38 0.63 -39.66
C ALA A 13 1.28 -0.38 -39.30
N ILE A 14 1.12 -1.42 -40.12
CA ILE A 14 0.17 -2.51 -39.84
C ILE A 14 0.59 -3.29 -38.59
N GLY A 15 1.88 -3.61 -38.45
CA GLY A 15 2.40 -4.29 -37.26
C GLY A 15 2.19 -3.49 -35.97
N LEU A 16 2.46 -2.19 -36.01
CA LEU A 16 2.24 -1.28 -34.88
C LEU A 16 0.76 -1.15 -34.52
N ALA A 17 -0.10 -0.96 -35.53
CA ALA A 17 -1.54 -0.87 -35.32
C ALA A 17 -2.11 -2.16 -34.71
N ALA A 18 -1.67 -3.32 -35.23
CA ALA A 18 -2.07 -4.63 -34.71
C ALA A 18 -1.55 -4.87 -33.29
N GLY A 19 -0.29 -4.53 -33.00
CA GLY A 19 0.30 -4.66 -31.66
C GLY A 19 -0.36 -3.76 -30.63
N LEU A 20 -0.68 -2.51 -31.00
CA LEU A 20 -1.39 -1.58 -30.13
C LEU A 20 -2.83 -2.03 -29.86
N TYR A 21 -3.53 -2.46 -30.91
CA TYR A 21 -4.89 -3.01 -30.77
C TYR A 21 -4.91 -4.24 -29.89
N TYR A 22 -3.95 -5.15 -30.08
CA TYR A 22 -3.81 -6.36 -29.26
C TYR A 22 -3.52 -6.00 -27.80
N GLY A 23 -2.54 -5.12 -27.55
CA GLY A 23 -2.18 -4.68 -26.20
C GLY A 23 -3.31 -3.97 -25.47
N TRP A 24 -4.15 -3.20 -26.18
CA TRP A 24 -5.24 -2.44 -25.56
C TRP A 24 -6.53 -3.25 -25.34
N SER A 25 -6.87 -4.16 -26.26
CA SER A 25 -8.14 -4.92 -26.19
C SER A 25 -8.05 -6.28 -25.52
N ILE A 26 -6.89 -6.94 -25.52
CA ILE A 26 -6.76 -8.33 -25.04
C ILE A 26 -6.10 -8.41 -23.67
N ALA A 27 -5.24 -7.45 -23.35
CA ALA A 27 -4.63 -7.30 -22.03
C ALA A 27 -4.76 -5.84 -21.57
N PRO A 28 -5.99 -5.35 -21.30
CA PRO A 28 -6.13 -4.08 -20.61
C PRO A 28 -5.28 -4.18 -19.33
N VAL A 29 -4.48 -3.15 -19.04
CA VAL A 29 -3.81 -3.05 -17.74
C VAL A 29 -4.92 -2.95 -16.72
N GLU A 30 -5.24 -4.09 -16.13
CA GLU A 30 -6.13 -4.17 -15.00
C GLU A 30 -5.34 -3.51 -13.87
N TYR A 31 -5.65 -2.25 -13.59
CA TYR A 31 -5.29 -1.62 -12.32
C TYR A 31 -6.10 -2.38 -11.28
N ILE A 32 -5.56 -3.53 -10.85
CA ILE A 32 -6.13 -4.35 -9.79
C ILE A 32 -6.20 -3.43 -8.57
N GLU A 33 -7.43 -3.01 -8.30
CA GLU A 33 -7.96 -2.56 -7.02
C GLU A 33 -6.90 -2.07 -6.03
N ALA A 34 -6.83 -0.76 -5.87
CA ALA A 34 -6.15 -0.09 -4.77
C ALA A 34 -6.80 -0.47 -3.42
N SER A 35 -6.64 -1.73 -3.02
CA SER A 35 -6.79 -2.15 -1.64
C SER A 35 -5.74 -1.38 -0.84
N PRO A 36 -6.08 -0.81 0.33
CA PRO A 36 -5.08 -0.20 1.22
C PRO A 36 -3.92 -1.13 1.60
N GLY A 37 -4.07 -2.46 1.41
CA GLY A 37 -2.99 -3.44 1.55
C GLY A 37 -2.06 -3.58 0.33
N ALA A 38 -2.44 -3.05 -0.84
CA ALA A 38 -1.62 -2.98 -2.06
C ALA A 38 -0.86 -1.65 -2.18
N LEU A 39 -1.00 -0.75 -1.20
CA LEU A 39 -0.19 0.46 -1.11
C LEU A 39 1.29 0.09 -0.98
N HIS A 40 2.15 0.80 -1.72
CA HIS A 40 3.60 0.73 -1.54
C HIS A 40 3.92 0.96 -0.07
N ILE A 41 4.92 0.24 0.46
CA ILE A 41 5.20 0.22 1.89
C ILE A 41 5.36 1.63 2.49
N ASP A 42 5.86 2.60 1.73
CA ASP A 42 5.91 4.03 2.08
C ASP A 42 4.57 4.59 2.58
N TYR A 43 3.49 4.38 1.82
CA TYR A 43 2.18 4.94 2.19
C TYR A 43 1.54 4.22 3.38
N ARG A 44 1.85 2.92 3.56
CA ARG A 44 1.39 2.17 4.74
C ARG A 44 2.11 2.67 5.99
N SER A 45 3.40 2.98 5.86
CA SER A 45 4.21 3.60 6.91
C SER A 45 3.69 4.97 7.31
N ASP A 46 3.44 5.87 6.33
CA ASP A 46 2.90 7.21 6.59
C ASP A 46 1.55 7.15 7.33
N TYR A 47 0.66 6.25 6.90
CA TYR A 47 -0.62 6.05 7.58
C TYR A 47 -0.45 5.50 9.00
N ALA A 48 0.44 4.53 9.22
CA ALA A 48 0.69 4.00 10.55
C ALA A 48 1.31 5.06 11.49
N ILE A 49 2.17 5.94 10.99
CA ILE A 49 2.71 7.08 11.74
C ILE A 49 1.58 8.02 12.15
N MET A 50 0.67 8.39 11.24
CA MET A 50 -0.50 9.21 11.58
C MET A 50 -1.39 8.54 12.64
N VAL A 51 -1.56 7.22 12.57
CA VAL A 51 -2.30 6.47 13.59
C VAL A 51 -1.59 6.49 14.94
N ALA A 52 -0.26 6.37 14.94
CA ALA A 52 0.56 6.42 16.15
C ALA A 52 0.56 7.81 16.80
N GLU A 53 0.65 8.86 16.00
CA GLU A 53 0.51 10.24 16.46
C GLU A 53 -0.88 10.49 17.05
N ALA A 54 -1.94 10.06 16.35
CA ALA A 54 -3.30 10.16 16.85
C ALA A 54 -3.49 9.38 18.16
N TYR A 55 -2.88 8.20 18.29
CA TYR A 55 -2.88 7.44 19.54
C TYR A 55 -2.17 8.19 20.67
N LYS A 56 -1.03 8.83 20.43
CA LYS A 56 -0.35 9.65 21.43
C LYS A 56 -1.23 10.81 21.93
N ASN A 57 -2.03 11.40 21.04
CA ASN A 57 -2.92 12.52 21.37
C ASN A 57 -4.23 12.08 22.03
N GLU A 58 -4.86 11.01 21.53
CA GLU A 58 -6.19 10.56 21.96
C GLU A 58 -6.14 9.50 23.07
N GLY A 59 -5.05 8.72 23.17
CA GLY A 59 -4.87 7.62 24.10
C GLY A 59 -5.75 6.38 23.82
N ASN A 60 -6.42 6.33 22.67
CA ASN A 60 -7.39 5.27 22.35
C ASN A 60 -6.75 4.12 21.54
N LEU A 61 -6.33 3.07 22.26
CA LEU A 61 -5.63 1.92 21.66
C LEU A 61 -6.55 1.05 20.80
N ASP A 62 -7.81 0.85 21.17
CA ASP A 62 -8.78 0.07 20.37
C ASP A 62 -9.04 0.75 19.02
N LEU A 63 -9.13 2.07 18.99
CA LEU A 63 -9.30 2.84 17.75
C LEU A 63 -8.04 2.76 16.88
N ALA A 64 -6.85 2.88 17.47
CA ALA A 64 -5.59 2.73 16.75
C ALA A 64 -5.47 1.34 16.12
N ALA A 65 -5.79 0.28 16.86
CA ALA A 65 -5.78 -1.10 16.36
C ALA A 65 -6.74 -1.32 15.18
N ARG A 66 -7.95 -0.75 15.25
CA ARG A 66 -8.92 -0.79 14.14
C ARG A 66 -8.45 -0.04 12.90
N ARG A 67 -7.86 1.14 13.10
CA ARG A 67 -7.26 1.93 12.01
C ARG A 67 -6.14 1.16 11.33
N LEU A 68 -5.25 0.51 12.09
CA LEU A 68 -4.19 -0.35 11.56
C LEU A 68 -4.72 -1.59 10.83
N GLY A 69 -5.82 -2.17 11.30
CA GLY A 69 -6.50 -3.27 10.61
C GLY A 69 -7.02 -2.93 9.21
N LEU A 70 -7.07 -1.64 8.84
CA LEU A 70 -7.36 -1.24 7.45
C LEU A 70 -6.20 -1.52 6.49
N LEU A 71 -4.96 -1.61 7.01
CA LEU A 71 -3.76 -1.88 6.19
C LEU A 71 -3.64 -3.36 5.78
N GLY A 72 -4.38 -4.26 6.43
CA GLY A 72 -4.38 -5.67 6.08
C GLY A 72 -4.98 -6.57 7.16
N SER A 73 -4.98 -7.87 6.87
CA SER A 73 -5.51 -8.91 7.77
C SER A 73 -4.50 -9.37 8.84
N ALA A 74 -3.27 -8.87 8.81
CA ALA A 74 -2.27 -9.18 9.82
C ALA A 74 -2.63 -8.54 11.16
N PRO A 75 -2.20 -9.12 12.29
CA PRO A 75 -2.32 -8.49 13.60
C PRO A 75 -1.69 -7.09 13.59
N PRO A 76 -2.30 -6.08 14.25
CA PRO A 76 -1.75 -4.72 14.30
C PRO A 76 -0.29 -4.64 14.76
N ALA A 77 0.13 -5.53 15.66
CA ALA A 77 1.52 -5.64 16.09
C ALA A 77 2.46 -6.06 14.96
N GLU A 78 2.07 -7.02 14.13
CA GLU A 78 2.88 -7.47 12.99
C GLU A 78 2.99 -6.37 11.93
N ILE A 79 1.90 -5.63 11.69
CA ILE A 79 1.88 -4.49 10.76
C ILE A 79 2.88 -3.41 11.18
N ILE A 80 2.86 -2.99 12.45
CA ILE A 80 3.81 -1.98 12.94
C ILE A 80 5.24 -2.53 12.92
N GLN A 81 5.45 -3.83 13.15
CA GLN A 81 6.78 -4.42 13.12
C GLN A 81 7.39 -4.35 11.73
N GLU A 82 6.63 -4.73 10.69
CA GLU A 82 7.04 -4.61 9.29
C GLU A 82 7.40 -3.15 8.95
N ILE A 83 6.59 -2.20 9.42
CA ILE A 83 6.79 -0.77 9.18
C ILE A 83 8.03 -0.26 9.91
N LEU A 84 8.28 -0.63 11.17
CA LEU A 84 9.50 -0.26 11.90
C LEU A 84 10.76 -0.77 11.19
N GLU A 85 10.78 -2.04 10.76
CA GLU A 85 11.90 -2.62 10.02
C GLU A 85 12.15 -1.93 8.66
N TYR A 86 11.09 -1.39 8.06
CA TYR A 86 11.18 -0.56 6.87
C TYR A 86 11.70 0.84 7.19
N SER A 87 11.16 1.48 8.22
CA SER A 87 11.51 2.83 8.64
C SER A 87 12.95 2.96 9.13
N GLU A 88 13.55 1.90 9.66
CA GLU A 88 14.99 1.86 10.00
C GLU A 88 15.91 1.92 8.75
N LYS A 89 15.43 1.42 7.61
CA LYS A 89 16.18 1.40 6.35
C LYS A 89 15.89 2.61 5.46
N ALA A 90 14.71 3.19 5.64
CA ALA A 90 14.28 4.41 4.98
C ALA A 90 14.68 5.65 5.83
N ASP A 91 14.72 6.83 5.20
CA ASP A 91 15.16 8.08 5.83
C ASP A 91 14.01 8.77 6.61
N TYR A 92 13.33 8.01 7.48
CA TYR A 92 12.26 8.55 8.34
C TYR A 92 12.82 9.32 9.53
N SER A 93 12.05 10.27 10.08
CA SER A 93 12.48 11.06 11.22
C SER A 93 12.53 10.22 12.51
N GLU A 94 13.43 10.57 13.44
CA GLU A 94 13.52 9.91 14.74
C GLU A 94 12.20 10.03 15.54
N GLU A 95 11.47 11.14 15.37
CA GLU A 95 10.18 11.38 16.01
C GLU A 95 9.10 10.41 15.49
N ASP A 96 9.05 10.16 14.19
CA ASP A 96 8.10 9.22 13.59
C ASP A 96 8.36 7.78 14.06
N ILE A 97 9.64 7.40 14.15
CA ILE A 97 10.05 6.09 14.68
C ILE A 97 9.64 5.99 16.16
N GLU A 98 9.84 7.04 16.97
CA GLU A 98 9.42 7.06 18.37
C GLU A 98 7.89 6.83 18.50
N TYR A 99 7.08 7.45 17.63
CA TYR A 99 5.63 7.21 17.62
C TYR A 99 5.27 5.76 17.36
N LEU A 100 5.90 5.15 16.36
CA LEU A 100 5.69 3.76 16.03
C LEU A 100 6.14 2.83 17.17
N GLU A 101 7.26 3.11 17.83
CA GLU A 101 7.76 2.33 18.97
C GLU A 101 6.82 2.41 20.18
N VAL A 102 6.33 3.61 20.50
CA VAL A 102 5.36 3.84 21.58
C VAL A 102 4.08 3.06 21.31
N LEU A 103 3.57 3.12 20.07
CA LEU A 103 2.38 2.38 19.68
C LEU A 103 2.64 0.86 19.71
N MET A 104 3.78 0.40 19.20
CA MET A 104 4.19 -1.02 19.23
C MET A 104 4.18 -1.57 20.66
N LYS A 105 4.78 -0.84 21.61
CA LYS A 105 4.83 -1.24 23.01
C LYS A 105 3.44 -1.36 23.64
N ALA A 106 2.53 -0.45 23.27
CA ALA A 106 1.15 -0.47 23.74
C ALA A 106 0.31 -1.58 23.10
N ILE A 107 0.51 -1.86 21.81
CA ILE A 107 -0.30 -2.82 21.07
C ILE A 107 0.14 -4.27 21.26
N LYS A 108 1.41 -4.51 21.60
CA LYS A 108 1.93 -5.86 21.84
C LYS A 108 1.15 -6.67 22.89
N PRO A 109 0.74 -6.09 24.04
CA PRO A 109 -0.15 -6.77 24.99
C PRO A 109 -1.65 -6.63 24.67
N TRP A 110 -2.03 -5.86 23.63
CA TRP A 110 -3.44 -5.61 23.31
C TRP A 110 -4.12 -6.89 22.83
N GLN A 111 -5.29 -7.16 23.39
CA GLN A 111 -6.21 -8.19 22.91
C GLN A 111 -7.44 -7.49 22.36
N PRO A 112 -7.94 -7.88 21.17
CA PRO A 112 -9.16 -7.30 20.63
C PRO A 112 -10.30 -7.48 21.63
N SER A 113 -10.83 -6.36 22.12
CA SER A 113 -11.97 -6.38 23.02
C SER A 113 -13.19 -6.92 22.24
N PHE A 114 -13.70 -8.09 22.63
CA PHE A 114 -14.85 -8.77 21.99
C PHE A 114 -16.18 -7.96 22.00
N ARG A 115 -16.17 -6.67 22.34
CA ARG A 115 -17.39 -5.91 22.71
C ARG A 115 -18.17 -5.26 21.57
N GLU A 116 -17.74 -5.30 20.32
CA GLU A 116 -18.44 -4.55 19.25
C GLU A 116 -18.67 -5.34 17.97
N ILE A 117 -19.10 -6.59 18.11
CA ILE A 117 -19.93 -7.23 17.09
C ILE A 117 -21.32 -7.38 17.70
N SER A 118 -22.02 -6.26 17.91
CA SER A 118 -23.47 -6.35 18.09
C SER A 118 -24.10 -6.57 16.72
N PRO A 119 -24.99 -7.58 16.59
CA PRO A 119 -25.66 -7.92 15.34
C PRO A 119 -26.63 -6.83 14.86
#